data_AF-A0A9X7J586-F1
#
_entry.id   AF-A0A9X7J586-F1
#
_cell.length_a   1.000
_cell.length_b   1.000
_cell.length_c   1.000
_cell.angle_alpha   90.00
_cell.angle_beta   90.00
_cell.angle_gamma   90.00
#
_symmetry.space_group_name_H-M   'P 1'
#
loop_
_entity.id
_entity.type
_entity.pdbx_description
1 polymer ?
#
loop_
_entity_poly.entity_id
_entity_poly.type
_entity_poly.pdbx_seq_one_letter_code
_entity_poly.pdbx_strand_id
1 'polypeptide(L)'
;MNTHHKFYLGDALEVLKWLPAESVNCCVTSPPYWGLRDYGIEGQVGGEDTPEKYIVRLVGIFSEVRRVLRPDGTLWLNLGDCYASPQ
;
A
#
# COMPACT_ATOMS: atom_id res chain seq x y z
N MET A 1 0.49 30.76 4.32
CA MET A 1 -0.31 29.60 4.75
C MET A 1 0.64 28.63 5.43
N ASN A 2 0.31 28.13 6.63
CA ASN A 2 1.07 27.06 7.26
C ASN A 2 0.53 25.72 6.78
N THR A 3 1.42 24.80 6.47
CA THR A 3 1.10 23.40 6.22
C THR A 3 1.44 22.57 7.46
N HIS A 4 0.70 21.49 7.66
CA HIS A 4 0.97 20.52 8.72
C HIS A 4 1.35 19.19 8.08
N HIS A 5 2.52 18.66 8.43
CA HIS A 5 3.03 17.39 7.92
C HIS A 5 3.28 16.42 9.08
N LYS A 6 2.87 15.16 8.91
CA LYS A 6 3.15 14.07 9.85
C LYS A 6 3.75 12.92 9.09
N PHE A 7 4.84 12.35 9.62
CA PHE A 7 5.51 11.18 9.07
C PHE A 7 5.37 10.04 10.06
N TYR A 8 4.99 8.87 9.57
CA TYR A 8 4.89 7.65 10.35
C TYR A 8 5.89 6.64 9.80
N LEU A 9 6.70 6.04 10.68
CA LEU A 9 7.67 5.01 10.34
C LEU A 9 7.14 3.65 10.79
N GLY A 10 6.96 2.71 9.85
CA GLY A 10 6.51 1.36 10.15
C GLY A 10 5.94 0.64 8.93
N ASP A 11 5.53 -0.62 9.12
CA ASP A 11 4.74 -1.35 8.12
C ASP A 11 3.42 -0.61 7.88
N ALA A 12 3.08 -0.39 6.61
CA ALA A 12 1.93 0.42 6.24
C ALA A 12 0.60 -0.14 6.77
N LEU A 13 0.43 -1.47 6.78
CA LEU A 13 -0.77 -2.11 7.32
C LEU A 13 -0.92 -1.80 8.81
N GLU A 14 0.17 -1.93 9.56
CA GLU A 14 0.15 -1.65 11.00
C GLU A 14 -0.05 -0.16 11.29
N VAL A 15 0.61 0.73 10.55
CA VAL A 15 0.45 2.19 10.71
C VAL A 15 -0.99 2.63 10.43
N LEU A 16 -1.60 2.12 9.35
CA LEU A 16 -2.96 2.49 8.96
C LEU A 16 -3.97 2.17 10.08
N LYS A 17 -3.81 1.07 10.81
CA LYS A 17 -4.69 0.68 11.94
C LYS A 17 -4.76 1.74 13.04
N TRP A 18 -3.72 2.55 13.24
CA TRP A 18 -3.70 3.63 14.23
C TRP A 18 -4.39 4.91 13.75
N LEU A 19 -4.59 5.05 12.44
CA LEU A 19 -5.26 6.23 11.89
C LEU A 19 -6.77 6.14 12.11
N PRO A 20 -7.46 7.25 12.44
CA PRO A 20 -8.90 7.25 12.59
C PRO A 20 -9.60 6.87 11.28
N ALA A 21 -10.78 6.24 11.39
CA ALA A 21 -11.62 6.00 10.23
C ALA A 21 -12.07 7.33 9.60
N GLU A 22 -12.33 7.32 8.29
CA GLU A 22 -12.85 8.48 7.53
C GLU A 22 -12.07 9.79 7.76
N SER A 23 -10.76 9.70 7.98
CA SER A 23 -9.89 10.81 8.36
C SER A 23 -9.10 11.42 7.21
N VAL A 24 -9.08 10.77 6.04
CA VAL A 24 -8.34 11.25 4.86
C VAL A 24 -9.24 11.36 3.63
N ASN A 25 -9.01 12.40 2.82
CA ASN A 25 -9.73 12.64 1.56
C ASN A 25 -9.14 11.87 0.38
N CYS A 26 -7.84 11.57 0.41
CA CYS A 26 -7.12 11.00 -0.70
C CYS A 26 -6.01 10.07 -0.21
N CYS A 27 -5.87 8.92 -0.85
CA CYS A 27 -4.70 8.07 -0.76
C CYS A 27 -4.04 8.03 -2.15
N VAL A 28 -2.74 8.33 -2.20
CA VAL A 28 -1.92 8.18 -3.40
C VAL A 28 -0.80 7.22 -3.06
N THR A 29 -0.68 6.11 -3.80
CA THR A 29 0.27 5.06 -3.45
C THR A 29 0.76 4.28 -4.66
N SER A 30 1.98 3.76 -4.52
CA SER A 30 2.63 2.83 -5.45
C SER A 30 3.31 1.74 -4.62
N PRO A 31 2.57 0.71 -4.18
CA PRO A 31 3.18 -0.37 -3.39
C PRO A 31 4.29 -1.06 -4.20
N PRO A 32 5.26 -1.74 -3.56
CA PRO A 32 6.23 -2.56 -4.28
C PRO A 32 5.56 -3.53 -5.25
N TYR A 33 5.99 -3.55 -6.51
CA TYR A 33 5.42 -4.44 -7.52
C TYR A 33 5.94 -5.86 -7.31
N TRP A 34 5.07 -6.84 -7.52
CA TRP A 34 5.41 -8.24 -7.32
C TRP A 34 6.59 -8.68 -8.19
N GLY A 35 7.64 -9.22 -7.56
CA GLY A 35 8.82 -9.74 -8.24
C GLY A 35 9.74 -8.70 -8.89
N LEU A 36 9.45 -7.40 -8.79
CA LEU A 36 10.22 -6.37 -9.50
C LEU A 36 11.50 -5.98 -8.77
N ARG A 37 11.47 -5.92 -7.44
CA ARG A 37 12.61 -5.46 -6.62
C ARG A 37 12.64 -6.13 -5.26
N ASP A 38 13.82 -6.62 -4.89
CA ASP A 38 14.16 -7.02 -3.53
C ASP A 38 14.82 -5.85 -2.79
N TYR A 39 14.26 -5.48 -1.64
CA TYR A 39 14.75 -4.44 -0.74
C TYR A 39 15.57 -5.02 0.42
N GLY A 40 15.77 -6.34 0.48
CA GLY A 40 16.53 -7.02 1.52
C GLY A 40 15.83 -7.01 2.89
N ILE A 41 14.49 -6.87 2.90
CA ILE A 41 13.69 -6.80 4.13
C ILE A 41 12.74 -7.99 4.18
N GLU A 42 12.83 -8.76 5.26
CA GLU A 42 11.94 -9.90 5.50
C GLU A 42 10.48 -9.46 5.51
N GLY A 43 9.64 -10.18 4.77
CA GLY A 43 8.20 -9.91 4.70
C GLY A 43 7.83 -8.63 3.93
N GLN A 44 8.72 -8.09 3.10
CA GLN A 44 8.39 -6.99 2.20
C GLN A 44 7.20 -7.33 1.29
N VAL A 45 6.35 -6.34 1.03
CA VAL A 45 5.33 -6.44 -0.01
C VAL A 45 6.04 -6.62 -1.36
N GLY A 46 5.46 -7.43 -2.24
CA GLY A 46 6.00 -7.74 -3.55
C GLY A 46 7.06 -8.84 -3.56
N GLY A 47 7.46 -9.34 -2.39
CA GLY A 47 8.38 -10.48 -2.22
C GLY A 47 7.68 -11.81 -1.94
N GLU A 48 6.35 -11.88 -2.04
CA GLU A 48 5.58 -13.09 -1.77
C GLU A 48 5.81 -14.18 -2.83
N ASP A 49 5.79 -15.45 -2.40
CA ASP A 49 6.08 -16.60 -3.28
C ASP A 49 5.14 -16.74 -4.48
N THR A 50 3.90 -16.25 -4.37
CA THR A 50 2.90 -16.36 -5.43
C THR A 50 2.13 -15.06 -5.62
N PRO A 51 1.63 -14.78 -6.83
CA PRO A 51 0.78 -13.62 -7.10
C PRO A 51 -0.44 -13.55 -6.18
N GLU A 52 -1.04 -14.68 -5.82
CA GLU A 52 -2.21 -14.75 -4.95
C GLU A 52 -1.89 -14.27 -3.54
N LYS A 53 -0.73 -14.68 -2.98
CA LYS A 53 -0.27 -14.20 -1.67
C LYS A 53 -0.03 -12.69 -1.68
N TYR A 54 0.57 -12.18 -2.76
CA TYR A 54 0.76 -10.74 -2.96
C TYR A 54 -0.58 -9.98 -3.02
N ILE A 55 -1.55 -10.48 -3.80
CA ILE A 55 -2.89 -9.90 -3.90
C ILE A 55 -3.58 -9.90 -2.53
N VAL A 56 -3.53 -11.00 -1.78
CA VAL A 56 -4.09 -11.09 -0.42
C VAL A 56 -3.49 -10.03 0.49
N ARG A 57 -2.16 -9.83 0.44
CA ARG A 57 -1.50 -8.81 1.26
C ARG A 57 -1.92 -7.40 0.87
N LEU A 58 -1.98 -7.10 -0.44
CA LEU A 58 -2.46 -5.80 -0.92
C LEU A 58 -3.91 -5.53 -0.53
N VAL A 59 -4.80 -6.51 -0.64
CA VAL A 59 -6.20 -6.38 -0.23
C VAL A 59 -6.27 -6.06 1.26
N GLY A 60 -5.47 -6.72 2.11
CA GLY A 60 -5.39 -6.40 3.54
C GLY A 60 -5.02 -4.94 3.80
N ILE A 61 -4.01 -4.42 3.08
CA ILE A 61 -3.61 -3.01 3.17
C ILE A 61 -4.75 -2.09 2.68
N PHE A 62 -5.35 -2.40 1.53
CA PHE A 62 -6.38 -1.55 0.94
C PHE A 62 -7.71 -1.58 1.69
N SER A 63 -8.00 -2.64 2.46
CA SER A 63 -9.10 -2.65 3.41
C SER A 63 -8.92 -1.59 4.50
N GLU A 64 -7.70 -1.45 5.03
CA GLU A 64 -7.38 -0.39 5.99
C GLU A 64 -7.36 1.00 5.34
N VAL A 65 -6.86 1.11 4.10
CA VAL A 65 -6.98 2.37 3.32
C VAL A 65 -8.44 2.76 3.15
N ARG A 66 -9.32 1.82 2.81
CA ARG A 66 -10.76 2.06 2.68
C ARG A 66 -11.39 2.51 3.99
N ARG A 67 -10.95 1.98 5.13
CA ARG A 67 -11.44 2.40 6.46
C ARG A 67 -11.06 3.85 6.77
N VAL A 68 -9.82 4.24 6.49
CA VAL A 68 -9.34 5.60 6.79
C VAL A 68 -9.83 6.64 5.79
N LEU A 69 -10.16 6.23 4.56
CA LEU A 69 -10.78 7.10 3.56
C LEU A 69 -12.19 7.51 3.99
N ARG A 70 -12.50 8.79 3.80
CA ARG A 70 -13.87 9.29 3.88
C ARG A 70 -14.79 8.60 2.85
N PRO A 71 -16.12 8.66 3.03
CA PRO A 71 -17.06 8.13 2.04
C PRO A 71 -16.92 8.75 0.64
N ASP A 72 -16.48 10.02 0.57
CA ASP A 72 -16.20 10.78 -0.65
C ASP A 72 -14.71 10.73 -1.08
N GLY A 73 -13.91 9.89 -0.42
CA GLY A 73 -12.48 9.81 -0.64
C GLY A 73 -12.09 9.08 -1.91
N THR A 74 -10.88 9.36 -2.40
CA THR A 74 -10.32 8.70 -3.60
C THR A 74 -9.05 7.92 -3.29
N LEU A 75 -8.87 6.77 -3.94
CA LEU A 75 -7.64 6.00 -3.96
C LEU A 75 -7.03 6.05 -5.35
N TRP A 76 -5.81 6.56 -5.43
CA TRP A 76 -4.98 6.57 -6.62
C TRP A 76 -3.88 5.52 -6.45
N LEU A 77 -4.05 4.40 -7.14
CA LEU A 77 -3.13 3.28 -7.11
C LEU A 77 -2.31 3.26 -8.41
N ASN A 78 -1.01 3.45 -8.28
CA ASN A 78 -0.06 3.14 -9.34
C ASN A 78 0.48 1.74 -9.12
N LEU A 79 0.12 0.82 -10.00
CA LEU A 79 0.59 -0.55 -9.98
C LEU A 79 0.95 -0.99 -11.39
N GLY A 80 2.23 -1.29 -11.60
CA GLY A 80 2.70 -1.90 -12.83
C GLY A 80 2.56 -3.42 -12.76
N ASP A 81 2.33 -4.05 -13.91
CA ASP A 81 2.52 -5.49 -14.02
C ASP A 81 4.00 -5.83 -14.28
N CYS A 82 4.32 -7.11 -14.11
CA CYS A 82 5.53 -7.73 -14.62
C CYS A 82 5.14 -8.85 -15.60
N TYR A 83 4.40 -8.53 -16.67
CA TYR A 83 4.22 -9.43 -17.80
C TYR A 83 5.41 -9.30 -18.76
N ALA A 84 6.25 -10.34 -18.74
CA ALA A 84 7.07 -10.84 -19.85
C ALA A 84 8.24 -9.96 -20.34
N SER A 85 9.40 -10.11 -19.71
CA SER A 85 10.60 -10.43 -20.49
C SER A 85 11.04 -11.84 -20.09
N PRO A 86 10.90 -12.85 -20.95
CA PRO A 86 11.54 -14.14 -20.69
C PRO A 86 13.04 -13.90 -20.66
N GLN A 87 13.71 -14.47 -19.66
CA GLN A 87 15.11 -14.84 -19.77
C GLN A 87 15.16 -16.35 -19.96
#